data_AF-A0A1I7KT63-F1
#
_entry.id   AF-A0A1I7KT63-F1
#
_cell.length_a   1.000
_cell.length_b   1.000
_cell.length_c   1.000
_cell.angle_alpha   90.00
_cell.angle_beta   90.00
_cell.angle_gamma   90.00
#
_symmetry.space_group_name_H-M   'P 1'
#
loop_
_entity.id
_entity.type
_entity.pdbx_description
1 polymer ?
#
loop_
_entity_poly.entity_id
_entity_poly.type
_entity_poly.pdbx_seq_one_letter_code
_entity_poly.pdbx_strand_id
1 'polypeptide(L)'
;MNPKTNFSFEVQYTADSGAGASSAGADGVMASLGPSLQKLFAATDPAATVAVSDSHKGSGNKLVELTTTLQDAEIADILKAFSGQHGVSVNALE
;
A
#
# COMPACT_ATOMS: atom_id res chain seq x y z
N MET A 1 -9.29 16.76 17.61
CA MET A 1 -8.08 15.98 17.25
C MET A 1 -8.54 14.54 17.16
N ASN A 2 -8.62 13.97 15.96
CA ASN A 2 -8.99 12.57 15.80
C ASN A 2 -7.86 11.69 16.36
N PRO A 3 -8.17 10.62 17.11
CA PRO A 3 -7.15 9.68 17.54
C PRO A 3 -6.45 9.11 16.31
N LYS A 4 -5.12 8.97 16.38
CA LYS A 4 -4.37 8.27 15.34
C LYS A 4 -4.66 6.78 15.45
N THR A 5 -5.03 6.19 14.33
CA THR A 5 -5.31 4.76 14.20
C THR A 5 -4.20 4.12 13.38
N ASN A 6 -3.79 2.93 13.80
CA ASN A 6 -2.80 2.12 13.12
C ASN A 6 -3.52 1.06 12.31
N PHE A 7 -3.21 1.00 11.02
CA PHE A 7 -3.76 0.06 10.05
C PHE A 7 -2.64 -0.72 9.42
N SER A 8 -2.77 -2.03 9.35
CA SER A 8 -1.81 -2.91 8.71
C SER A 8 -2.47 -3.63 7.54
N PHE A 9 -1.80 -3.66 6.39
CA PHE A 9 -2.30 -4.36 5.21
C PHE A 9 -1.15 -4.91 4.38
N GLU A 10 -1.39 -6.03 3.72
CA GLU A 10 -0.48 -6.60 2.74
C GLU A 10 -0.80 -6.08 1.35
N VAL A 11 0.25 -5.71 0.61
CA VAL A 11 0.17 -5.36 -0.80
C VAL A 11 0.89 -6.43 -1.60
N GLN A 12 0.20 -6.97 -2.60
CA GLN A 12 0.72 -7.95 -3.54
C GLN A 12 0.67 -7.38 -4.95
N TYR A 13 1.74 -7.54 -5.72
CA TYR A 13 1.70 -7.20 -7.14
C TYR A 13 0.92 -8.25 -7.94
N THR A 14 -0.15 -7.85 -8.64
CA THR A 14 -1.09 -8.77 -9.32
C THR A 14 -1.22 -8.56 -10.82
N ALA A 15 -0.38 -7.73 -11.44
CA ALA A 15 -0.38 -7.61 -12.90
C ALA A 15 -0.14 -8.98 -13.55
N ASP A 16 -1.20 -9.51 -14.17
CA ASP A 16 -1.18 -10.72 -14.96
C ASP A 16 -0.18 -10.57 -16.09
N SER A 17 0.96 -11.25 -15.98
CA SER A 17 1.93 -11.40 -17.06
C SER A 17 2.69 -12.67 -16.78
N GLY A 18 2.15 -13.76 -17.35
CA GLY A 18 2.72 -15.10 -17.27
C GLY A 18 4.24 -15.11 -17.45
N ALA A 19 4.90 -15.96 -16.66
CA ALA A 19 6.29 -16.37 -16.87
C ALA A 19 7.24 -15.28 -17.39
N GLY A 20 7.27 -14.08 -16.78
CA GLY A 20 8.13 -13.02 -17.28
C GLY A 20 7.79 -11.58 -16.92
N ALA A 21 6.95 -11.31 -15.92
CA ALA A 21 6.89 -9.98 -15.30
C ALA A 21 8.31 -9.61 -14.85
N SER A 22 8.99 -8.78 -15.65
CA SER A 22 10.37 -8.42 -15.43
C SER A 22 10.49 -7.89 -14.02
N SER A 23 11.33 -8.52 -13.19
CA SER A 23 11.46 -8.15 -11.77
C SER A 23 11.69 -6.66 -11.58
N ALA A 24 12.30 -5.98 -12.55
CA ALA A 24 12.47 -4.51 -12.57
C ALA A 24 11.16 -3.69 -12.47
N GLY A 25 10.04 -4.15 -13.05
CA GLY A 25 8.76 -3.44 -13.01
C GLY A 25 8.01 -3.62 -11.69
N ALA A 26 7.93 -4.87 -11.21
CA ALA A 26 7.34 -5.18 -9.92
C ALA A 26 8.16 -4.59 -8.75
N ASP A 27 9.49 -4.69 -8.83
CA ASP A 27 10.40 -4.11 -7.83
C ASP A 27 10.31 -2.57 -7.84
N GLY A 28 10.16 -1.94 -9.02
CA GLY A 28 9.94 -0.49 -9.12
C GLY A 28 8.63 -0.02 -8.46
N VAL A 29 7.53 -0.73 -8.68
CA VAL A 29 6.23 -0.41 -8.04
C VAL A 29 6.29 -0.68 -6.53
N MET A 30 6.86 -1.81 -6.11
CA MET A 30 6.99 -2.16 -4.69
C MET A 30 8.00 -1.27 -3.94
N ALA A 31 9.07 -0.83 -4.58
CA ALA A 31 10.03 0.14 -4.02
C ALA A 31 9.43 1.53 -3.89
N SER A 32 8.55 1.90 -4.83
CA SER A 32 7.83 3.19 -4.79
C SER A 32 6.55 3.15 -3.97
N LEU A 33 6.16 2.00 -3.41
CA LEU A 33 4.91 1.79 -2.67
C LEU A 33 4.80 2.75 -1.48
N GLY A 34 5.83 2.77 -0.62
CA GLY A 34 5.89 3.63 0.56
C GLY A 34 5.73 5.11 0.24
N PRO A 35 6.59 5.73 -0.60
CA PRO A 35 6.47 7.14 -0.93
C PRO A 35 5.18 7.48 -1.68
N SER A 36 4.64 6.57 -2.50
CA SER A 36 3.38 6.81 -3.22
C SER A 36 2.18 6.82 -2.29
N LEU A 37 2.06 5.83 -1.41
CA LEU A 37 1.00 5.77 -0.40
C LEU A 37 1.13 6.94 0.58
N GLN A 38 2.34 7.25 1.06
CA GLN A 38 2.59 8.40 1.92
C GLN A 38 2.06 9.69 1.28
N LYS A 39 2.32 9.91 -0.01
CA LYS A 39 1.86 11.11 -0.73
C LYS A 39 0.34 11.15 -0.89
N LEU A 40 -0.30 10.00 -1.13
CA LEU A 40 -1.75 9.89 -1.23
C LEU A 40 -2.42 10.19 0.11
N PHE A 41 -1.97 9.55 1.19
CA PHE A 41 -2.54 9.78 2.52
C PHE A 41 -2.25 11.20 3.04
N ALA A 42 -1.04 11.73 2.80
CA ALA A 42 -0.69 13.09 3.20
C ALA A 42 -1.52 14.19 2.51
N ALA A 43 -2.15 13.89 1.37
CA ALA A 43 -3.05 14.82 0.69
C ALA A 43 -4.34 15.07 1.48
N THR A 44 -4.81 14.07 2.23
CA THR A 44 -6.03 14.14 3.05
C THR A 44 -5.71 14.33 4.53
N ASP A 45 -4.73 13.60 5.04
CA ASP A 45 -4.23 13.66 6.42
C ASP A 45 -2.73 13.95 6.43
N PRO A 46 -2.28 15.22 6.59
CA PRO A 46 -0.87 15.57 6.56
C PRO A 46 -0.07 14.95 7.73
N ALA A 47 -0.76 14.43 8.76
CA ALA A 47 -0.14 13.73 9.87
C ALA A 47 -0.05 12.20 9.65
N ALA A 48 -0.47 11.70 8.49
CA ALA A 48 -0.40 10.30 8.12
C ALA A 48 1.04 9.85 7.94
N THR A 49 1.35 8.64 8.38
CA THR A 49 2.67 8.02 8.25
C THR A 49 2.51 6.64 7.65
N VAL A 50 3.30 6.32 6.64
CA VAL A 50 3.35 5.01 5.99
C VAL A 50 4.72 4.39 6.19
N ALA A 51 4.75 3.18 6.75
CA ALA A 51 5.93 2.33 6.81
C ALA A 51 5.71 1.09 5.93
N VAL A 52 6.74 0.67 5.22
CA VAL A 52 6.70 -0.50 4.34
C VAL A 52 7.80 -1.46 4.76
N SER A 53 7.41 -2.71 4.97
CA SER A 53 8.27 -3.81 5.39
C SER A 53 8.13 -4.98 4.41
N ASP A 54 9.15 -5.83 4.37
CA ASP A 54 9.09 -7.05 3.56
C ASP A 54 8.17 -8.08 4.23
N SER A 55 7.25 -8.69 3.49
CA SER A 55 6.42 -9.78 4.03
C SER A 55 7.19 -11.10 3.91
N HIS A 56 7.08 -11.96 4.93
CA HIS A 56 7.66 -13.31 4.91
C HIS A 56 7.11 -14.20 3.77
N LYS A 57 6.09 -13.75 3.04
CA LYS A 57 5.51 -14.42 1.87
C LYS A 57 6.31 -14.26 0.57
N GLY A 58 7.44 -13.54 0.59
CA GLY A 58 8.38 -13.40 -0.54
C GLY A 58 8.28 -12.05 -1.26
N SER A 59 9.24 -11.77 -2.14
CA SER A 59 9.54 -10.43 -2.69
C SER A 59 8.41 -9.71 -3.43
N GLY A 60 7.35 -10.41 -3.81
CA GLY A 60 6.14 -9.84 -4.42
C GLY A 60 5.09 -9.36 -3.41
N ASN A 61 5.35 -9.50 -2.11
CA ASN A 61 4.46 -9.13 -1.02
C ASN A 61 5.15 -8.14 -0.09
N LYS A 62 4.50 -7.02 0.17
CA LYS A 62 4.95 -6.01 1.14
C LYS A 62 3.91 -5.86 2.23
N LEU A 63 4.37 -5.72 3.46
CA LEU A 63 3.52 -5.35 4.58
C LEU A 63 3.59 -3.83 4.73
N VAL A 64 2.44 -3.18 4.81
CA VAL A 64 2.34 -1.74 4.94
C VAL A 64 1.65 -1.42 6.26
N GLU A 65 2.27 -0.55 7.04
CA GLU A 65 1.73 -0.01 8.29
C GLU A 65 1.41 1.47 8.06
N LEU A 66 0.14 1.82 8.16
CA LEU A 66 -0.38 3.17 8.04
C LEU A 66 -0.80 3.67 9.42
N THR A 67 -0.28 4.81 9.85
CA THR A 67 -0.79 5.55 11.00
C THR A 67 -1.47 6.80 10.50
N THR A 68 -2.77 6.95 10.68
CA THR A 68 -3.54 8.09 10.16
C THR A 68 -4.70 8.46 11.07
N THR A 69 -5.27 9.64 10.86
CA THR A 69 -6.51 10.08 11.52
C THR A 69 -7.77 9.83 10.67
N LEU A 70 -7.60 9.29 9.45
CA LEU A 70 -8.67 8.93 8.54
C LEU A 70 -9.49 7.74 9.03
N GLN A 71 -10.73 7.66 8.58
CA GLN A 71 -11.63 6.55 8.85
C GLN A 71 -11.42 5.41 7.84
N ASP A 72 -11.79 4.19 8.21
CA ASP A 72 -11.68 2.98 7.38
C ASP A 72 -12.24 3.16 5.97
N ALA A 73 -13.38 3.86 5.83
CA ALA A 73 -14.00 4.10 4.53
C ALA A 73 -13.13 4.98 3.61
N GLU A 74 -12.46 6.00 4.16
CA GLU A 74 -11.56 6.87 3.39
C GLU A 74 -10.27 6.13 3.02
N ILE A 75 -9.75 5.32 3.95
CA ILE A 75 -8.58 4.49 3.72
C ILE A 75 -8.88 3.47 2.61
N ALA A 76 -10.03 2.79 2.67
CA ALA A 76 -10.45 1.82 1.68
C ALA A 76 -10.61 2.46 0.28
N ASP A 77 -11.14 3.68 0.19
CA ASP A 77 -11.28 4.40 -1.09
C ASP A 77 -9.91 4.74 -1.70
N ILE A 78 -8.98 5.28 -0.88
CA ILE A 78 -7.60 5.57 -1.30
C ILE A 78 -6.89 4.29 -1.77
N LEU A 79 -6.98 3.21 -0.99
CA LEU A 79 -6.34 1.94 -1.32
C LEU A 79 -6.95 1.29 -2.58
N LYS A 80 -8.26 1.43 -2.79
CA LYS A 80 -8.96 0.95 -3.99
C LYS A 80 -8.56 1.74 -5.24
N ALA A 81 -8.39 3.06 -5.13
CA ALA A 81 -7.89 3.87 -6.23
C ALA A 81 -6.44 3.50 -6.56
N PHE A 82 -5.60 3.34 -5.54
CA PHE A 82 -4.20 2.95 -5.69
C PHE A 82 -4.03 1.56 -6.33
N SER A 83 -4.79 0.56 -5.86
CA SER A 83 -4.76 -0.80 -6.41
C SER A 83 -5.11 -0.84 -7.90
N GLY A 84 -6.15 -0.10 -8.30
CA GLY A 84 -6.55 0.02 -9.70
C GLY A 84 -5.53 0.75 -10.60
N GLN A 85 -4.80 1.73 -10.05
CA GLN A 85 -3.79 2.48 -10.81
C GLN A 85 -2.47 1.70 -11.00
N HIS A 86 -2.08 0.90 -10.01
CA HIS A 86 -0.77 0.25 -9.98
C HIS A 86 -0.81 -1.26 -10.27
N GLY A 87 -1.99 -1.85 -10.45
CA GLY A 87 -2.13 -3.29 -10.71
C GLY A 87 -1.67 -4.15 -9.51
N VAL A 88 -1.96 -3.67 -8.31
CA VAL A 88 -1.62 -4.36 -7.05
C VAL A 88 -2.91 -4.76 -6.34
N SER A 89 -2.89 -5.86 -5.60
CA SER A 89 -3.96 -6.23 -4.68
C SER A 89 -3.58 -5.83 -3.26
N VAL A 90 -4.55 -5.26 -2.54
CA VAL A 90 -4.40 -4.88 -1.13
C VAL A 90 -5.30 -5.76 -0.29
N ASN A 91 -4.72 -6.41 0.72
CA ASN A 91 -5.42 -7.25 1.68
C ASN A 91 -5.22 -6.66 3.08
N ALA A 92 -6.29 -6.19 3.73
CA ALA A 92 -6.21 -5.73 5.11
C ALA A 92 -5.85 -6.89 6.04
N LEU A 93 -4.97 -6.63 7.01
CA LEU A 93 -4.69 -7.54 8.11
C LEU A 93 -5.55 -7.08 9.30
N GLU A 94 -6.53 -7.91 9.68
CA GLU A 94 -7.37 -7.70 10.87
C GLU A 94 -6.58 -7.85 12.18
#